data_AF-A0A920MQM9-F1
#
_entry.id   AF-A0A920MQM9-F1
#
_cell.length_a   1.000
_cell.length_b   1.000
_cell.length_c   1.000
_cell.angle_alpha   90.00
_cell.angle_beta   90.00
_cell.angle_gamma   90.00
#
_symmetry.space_group_name_H-M   'P 1'
#
loop_
_entity.id
_entity.type
_entity.pdbx_description
1 polymer ?
#
loop_
_entity_poly.entity_id
_entity_poly.type
_entity_poly.pdbx_seq_one_letter_code
_entity_poly.pdbx_strand_id
1 'polypeptide(L)'
;MDGEHTIEESFIETEEVLHTTFYELYSQNVLLEGMVLKPNMVLSGYACSEQASVDEVAEMTVTVLKRCVPSAVPGIAFYQVGKVMKMQRHT
;
A
#
# COMPACT_ATOMS: atom_id res chain seq x y z
N MET A 1 -2.17 5.51 8.39
CA MET A 1 -3.38 4.79 8.88
C MET A 1 -4.06 5.57 10.00
N ASP A 2 -3.37 5.90 11.08
CA ASP A 2 -3.93 6.83 12.07
C ASP A 2 -3.97 8.27 11.52
N GLY A 3 -4.94 9.05 11.96
CA GLY A 3 -5.13 10.45 11.56
C GLY A 3 -6.39 10.70 10.73
N GLU A 4 -6.49 11.93 10.22
CA GLU A 4 -7.67 12.46 9.51
C GLU A 4 -7.46 12.61 7.99
N HIS A 5 -6.32 12.12 7.48
CA HIS A 5 -5.94 12.26 6.08
C HIS A 5 -6.91 11.56 5.12
N THR A 6 -7.05 12.10 3.92
CA THR A 6 -7.82 11.48 2.85
C THR A 6 -7.06 10.30 2.22
N ILE A 7 -7.73 9.55 1.36
CA ILE A 7 -7.08 8.43 0.67
C ILE A 7 -6.06 8.91 -0.38
N GLU A 8 -6.29 10.07 -0.99
CA GLU A 8 -5.37 10.72 -1.93
C GLU A 8 -4.07 11.15 -1.24
N GLU A 9 -4.17 11.72 -0.05
CA GLU A 9 -2.99 12.05 0.76
C GLU A 9 -2.21 10.77 1.11
N SER A 10 -2.90 9.71 1.54
CA SER A 10 -2.24 8.41 1.78
C SER A 10 -1.61 7.83 0.50
N PHE A 11 -2.22 8.04 -0.66
CA PHE A 11 -1.71 7.54 -1.93
C PHE A 11 -0.38 8.21 -2.29
N ILE A 12 -0.31 9.54 -2.20
CA ILE A 12 0.89 10.34 -2.50
C ILE A 12 2.04 9.92 -1.59
N GLU A 13 1.79 9.84 -0.28
CA GLU A 13 2.80 9.43 0.70
C GLU A 13 3.27 7.98 0.45
N THR A 14 2.35 7.07 0.08
CA THR A 14 2.71 5.69 -0.25
C THR A 14 3.58 5.61 -1.52
N GLU A 15 3.29 6.43 -2.53
CA GLU A 15 4.06 6.51 -3.78
C GLU A 15 5.50 6.97 -3.48
N GLU A 16 5.67 8.04 -2.70
CA GLU A 16 6.98 8.57 -2.32
C GLU A 16 7.79 7.57 -1.48
N VAL A 17 7.16 6.95 -0.48
CA VAL A 17 7.80 5.95 0.39
C VAL A 17 8.26 4.74 -0.42
N LEU A 18 7.41 4.22 -1.32
CA LEU A 18 7.79 3.06 -2.13
C LEU A 18 8.92 3.40 -3.12
N HIS A 19 8.88 4.56 -3.77
CA HIS A 19 9.98 4.99 -4.64
C HIS A 19 11.30 5.08 -3.87
N THR A 20 11.28 5.71 -2.71
CA THR A 20 12.47 5.84 -1.86
C THR A 20 12.96 4.47 -1.39
N THR A 21 12.04 3.60 -0.96
CA THR A 21 12.39 2.24 -0.53
C THR A 21 13.08 1.46 -1.63
N PHE A 22 12.54 1.43 -2.85
CA PHE A 22 13.17 0.68 -3.95
C PHE A 22 14.47 1.33 -4.45
N TYR A 23 14.59 2.65 -4.39
CA TYR A 23 15.86 3.34 -4.63
C TYR A 23 16.94 2.88 -3.65
N GLU A 24 16.61 2.82 -2.35
CA GLU A 24 17.56 2.38 -1.32
C GLU A 24 17.88 0.88 -1.40
N LEU A 25 16.91 0.02 -1.68
CA LEU A 25 17.14 -1.41 -1.91
C LEU A 25 18.08 -1.64 -3.09
N TYR A 26 17.92 -0.86 -4.16
CA TYR A 26 18.83 -0.89 -5.30
C TYR A 26 20.25 -0.42 -4.91
N SER A 27 20.37 0.69 -4.19
CA SER A 27 21.65 1.23 -3.70
C SER A 27 22.44 0.22 -2.86
N GLN A 28 21.73 -0.62 -2.10
CA GLN A 28 22.30 -1.66 -1.25
C GLN A 28 22.51 -3.01 -1.96
N ASN A 29 22.26 -3.10 -3.27
CA ASN A 29 22.36 -4.33 -4.06
C ASN A 29 21.48 -5.48 -3.53
N VAL A 30 20.27 -5.17 -3.05
CA VAL A 30 19.32 -6.19 -2.61
C VAL A 30 18.76 -6.97 -3.81
N LEU A 31 18.75 -8.30 -3.71
CA LEU A 31 18.15 -9.19 -4.71
C LEU A 31 16.62 -9.20 -4.57
N LEU A 32 15.93 -8.51 -5.47
CA LEU A 32 14.47 -8.34 -5.41
C LEU A 32 13.71 -9.65 -5.69
N GLU A 33 14.28 -10.55 -6.48
CA GLU A 33 13.70 -11.86 -6.79
C GLU A 33 13.63 -12.78 -5.56
N GLY A 34 14.40 -12.48 -4.52
CA GLY A 34 14.46 -13.24 -3.27
C GLY A 34 13.65 -12.65 -2.12
N MET A 35 12.86 -11.59 -2.35
CA MET A 35 12.12 -10.89 -1.29
C MET A 35 10.60 -11.03 -1.40
N VAL A 36 9.91 -10.71 -0.31
CA VAL A 36 8.46 -10.47 -0.30
C VAL A 36 8.24 -9.07 0.23
N LEU A 37 7.53 -8.23 -0.53
CA LEU A 37 7.13 -6.91 -0.06
C LEU A 37 5.90 -7.06 0.83
N LYS A 38 5.91 -6.43 2.01
CA LYS A 38 4.79 -6.47 2.96
C LYS A 38 4.23 -5.08 3.22
N PRO A 39 3.54 -4.44 2.25
CA PRO A 39 3.02 -3.09 2.42
C PRO A 39 1.67 -3.11 3.16
N ASN A 40 1.26 -1.95 3.65
CA ASN A 40 -0.14 -1.67 3.94
C ASN A 40 -0.93 -1.37 2.66
N MET A 41 -2.25 -1.43 2.74
CA MET A 41 -3.13 -0.86 1.72
C MET A 41 -3.16 0.67 1.83
N VAL A 42 -3.48 1.34 0.73
CA VAL A 42 -3.78 2.78 0.70
C VAL A 42 -5.17 2.97 1.30
N LEU A 43 -5.29 3.75 2.37
CA LEU A 43 -6.54 3.93 3.12
C LEU A 43 -6.68 5.39 3.55
N SER A 44 -7.91 5.89 3.65
CA SER A 44 -8.19 7.08 4.45
C SER A 44 -7.75 6.85 5.90
N GLY A 45 -7.36 7.93 6.57
CA GLY A 45 -7.07 7.93 7.99
C GLY A 45 -8.25 7.44 8.81
N TYR A 46 -8.01 6.74 9.91
CA TYR A 46 -9.08 6.15 10.72
C TYR A 46 -10.03 7.15 11.37
N ALA A 47 -9.61 8.41 11.50
CA ALA A 47 -10.42 9.53 11.98
C ALA A 47 -10.86 10.46 10.83
N CYS A 48 -10.56 10.13 9.56
CA CYS A 48 -11.01 10.90 8.42
C CYS A 48 -12.55 10.88 8.36
N SER A 49 -13.14 12.06 8.18
CA SER A 49 -14.61 12.23 8.12
C SER A 49 -15.25 11.45 6.98
N GLU A 50 -14.51 11.26 5.88
CA GLU A 50 -14.92 10.47 4.72
C GLU A 50 -14.01 9.25 4.58
N GLN A 51 -14.60 8.05 4.71
CA GLN A 51 -13.89 6.79 4.54
C GLN A 51 -14.04 6.30 3.11
N ALA A 52 -12.90 6.00 2.46
CA ALA A 52 -12.87 5.43 1.12
C ALA A 52 -13.60 4.10 1.02
N SER A 53 -14.16 3.83 -0.17
CA SER A 53 -14.84 2.55 -0.46
C SER A 53 -13.84 1.39 -0.64
N VAL A 54 -14.32 0.15 -0.64
CA VAL A 54 -13.46 -1.03 -0.93
C VAL A 54 -12.84 -0.92 -2.31
N ASP A 55 -13.64 -0.52 -3.30
CA ASP A 55 -13.22 -0.47 -4.69
C ASP A 55 -12.15 0.59 -4.90
N GLU A 56 -12.33 1.75 -4.26
CA GLU A 56 -11.36 2.84 -4.28
C GLU A 56 -10.04 2.47 -3.59
N VAL A 57 -10.11 1.83 -2.41
CA VAL A 57 -8.93 1.28 -1.72
C VAL A 57 -8.19 0.29 -2.61
N ALA A 58 -8.91 -0.61 -3.27
CA ALA A 58 -8.32 -1.61 -4.16
C ALA A 58 -7.68 -0.96 -5.39
N GLU A 59 -8.39 -0.04 -6.05
CA GLU A 59 -7.90 0.67 -7.24
C GLU A 59 -6.64 1.48 -6.94
N MET A 60 -6.67 2.29 -5.89
CA MET A 60 -5.53 3.13 -5.50
C MET A 60 -4.34 2.29 -5.04
N THR A 61 -4.57 1.23 -4.26
CA THR A 61 -3.50 0.32 -3.83
C THR A 61 -2.86 -0.39 -5.02
N VAL A 62 -3.64 -0.95 -5.93
CA VAL A 62 -3.09 -1.63 -7.12
C VAL A 62 -2.36 -0.64 -8.01
N THR A 63 -2.88 0.58 -8.15
CA THR A 63 -2.27 1.62 -8.98
C THR A 63 -0.90 2.02 -8.44
N VAL A 64 -0.78 2.35 -7.15
CA VAL A 64 0.51 2.75 -6.58
C VAL A 64 1.54 1.63 -6.64
N LEU A 65 1.13 0.38 -6.38
CA LEU A 65 2.04 -0.76 -6.47
C LEU A 65 2.55 -0.95 -7.90
N LYS A 66 1.70 -0.81 -8.92
CA LYS A 66 2.12 -0.88 -10.33
C LYS A 66 3.07 0.24 -10.74
N ARG A 67 2.99 1.41 -10.11
CA ARG A 67 3.89 2.54 -10.39
C ARG A 67 5.25 2.39 -9.73
N CYS A 68 5.29 1.85 -8.52
CA CYS A 68 6.50 1.89 -7.70
C CYS A 68 7.23 0.56 -7.54
N VAL A 69 6.52 -0.58 -7.61
CA VAL A 69 7.10 -1.91 -7.32
C VAL A 69 7.66 -2.53 -8.60
N PRO A 70 8.97 -2.83 -8.68
CA PRO A 70 9.54 -3.54 -9.81
C PRO A 70 8.94 -4.94 -9.98
N SER A 71 8.67 -5.35 -11.22
CA SER A 71 8.14 -6.69 -11.53
C SER A 71 9.04 -7.85 -11.11
N ALA A 72 10.30 -7.58 -10.74
CA ALA A 72 11.22 -8.57 -10.18
C ALA A 72 10.82 -9.05 -8.78
N VAL A 73 10.03 -8.27 -8.03
CA VAL A 73 9.53 -8.68 -6.72
C VAL A 73 8.45 -9.77 -6.91
N PRO A 74 8.68 -11.01 -6.43
CA PRO A 74 7.82 -12.15 -6.76
C PRO A 74 6.49 -12.17 -6.00
N GLY A 75 6.37 -11.41 -4.90
CA GLY A 75 5.18 -11.47 -4.06
C GLY A 75 4.97 -10.23 -3.20
N ILE A 76 3.68 -9.90 -3.03
CA ILE A 76 3.20 -8.86 -2.13
C ILE A 76 2.27 -9.50 -1.11
N ALA A 77 2.60 -9.37 0.18
CA ALA A 77 1.79 -9.88 1.28
C ALA A 77 1.22 -8.68 2.06
N PHE A 78 -0.06 -8.35 1.90
CA PHE A 78 -0.63 -7.20 2.59
C PHE A 78 -0.67 -7.38 4.11
N TYR A 79 -0.31 -6.33 4.84
CA TYR A 79 -0.56 -6.28 6.29
C TYR A 79 -2.05 -6.09 6.56
N GLN A 80 -2.69 -7.09 7.16
CA GLN A 80 -4.11 -7.03 7.52
C GLN A 80 -4.31 -6.26 8.82
N VAL A 81 -5.03 -5.13 8.75
CA VAL A 81 -5.53 -4.43 9.95
C VAL A 81 -7.00 -4.75 10.15
N GLY A 82 -7.41 -4.97 11.42
CA GLY A 82 -8.71 -5.53 11.79
C GLY A 82 -9.97 -4.83 11.23
N LYS A 83 -9.87 -3.57 10.78
CA LYS A 83 -10.96 -2.87 10.07
C LYS A 83 -11.22 -3.45 8.68
N VAL A 84 -10.19 -3.75 7.88
CA VAL A 84 -10.32 -4.37 6.54
C VAL A 84 -10.91 -5.79 6.63
N MET A 85 -10.64 -6.49 7.73
CA MET A 85 -11.17 -7.84 7.98
C MET A 85 -12.70 -7.89 8.14
N LYS A 86 -13.37 -6.74 8.37
CA LYS A 86 -14.84 -6.65 8.29
C LYS A 86 -15.33 -6.43 6.84
N MET A 87 -14.56 -5.76 5.99
CA MET A 87 -14.85 -5.58 4.55
C MET A 87 -14.68 -6.88 3.76
N GLN A 88 -13.70 -7.73 4.08
CA GLN A 88 -13.42 -8.96 3.33
C GLN A 88 -14.26 -10.19 3.75
N ARG A 89 -15.25 -10.02 4.62
CA ARG A 89 -16.15 -11.09 5.12
C ARG A 89 -17.59 -10.94 4.60
N HIS A 90 -17.76 -10.61 3.32
CA HIS A 90 -19.03 -10.77 2.61
C HIS A 90 -18.88 -11.81 1.50
N THR A 91 -18.87 -13.07 1.95
CA THR A 91 -19.32 -14.29 1.26
C THR A 91 -19.97 -15.15 2.32
#